data_AF-A0A932SHT5-F1
#
_entry.id   AF-A0A932SHT5-F1
#
_cell.length_a   1.000
_cell.length_b   1.000
_cell.length_c   1.000
_cell.angle_alpha   90.00
_cell.angle_beta   90.00
_cell.angle_gamma   90.00
#
_symmetry.space_group_name_H-M   'P 1'
#
loop_
_entity.id
_entity.type
_entity.pdbx_description
1 polymer ?
#
loop_
_entity_poly.entity_id
_entity_poly.type
_entity_poly.pdbx_seq_one_letter_code
_entity_poly.pdbx_strand_id
1 'polypeptide(L)'
;MPLNKNLLSDGFKDLFEGKDPAAPGETRFPPDPTEAGKKWAAVYRSYAEGAQAGVTRPVAAILSAAQNMLAIALAAGFSSAQAAPPPAAIAGLAVAMDLAFVAFWLAPPVALAAPLPPAPPTMAGIVSLAPPGVLSISLIALFAAGPSQKKTAAQQADAIATLLDGWTKTVMVINTPITPPGPPLPPVPLS
;
A
#
# COMPACT_ATOMS: atom_id res chain seq x y z
N MET A 1 -6.65 -7.53 14.64
CA MET A 1 -6.80 -8.61 13.63
C MET A 1 -5.59 -8.52 12.72
N PRO A 2 -5.04 -9.63 12.24
CA PRO A 2 -3.94 -9.60 11.25
C PRO A 2 -4.40 -8.94 9.94
N LEU A 3 -3.44 -8.63 9.06
CA LEU A 3 -3.66 -8.11 7.72
C LEU A 3 -4.69 -8.97 6.97
N ASN A 4 -5.74 -8.32 6.46
CA ASN A 4 -6.85 -8.97 5.78
C ASN A 4 -6.92 -8.48 4.33
N LYS A 5 -6.42 -9.31 3.40
CA LYS A 5 -6.47 -9.04 1.95
C LYS A 5 -7.85 -8.62 1.46
N ASN A 6 -8.94 -9.16 2.04
CA ASN A 6 -10.29 -8.86 1.57
C ASN A 6 -10.62 -7.36 1.70
N LEU A 7 -10.06 -6.65 2.68
CA LEU A 7 -10.23 -5.19 2.79
C LEU A 7 -9.62 -4.44 1.58
N LEU A 8 -8.50 -4.94 1.05
CA LEU A 8 -7.92 -4.41 -0.19
C LEU A 8 -8.77 -4.80 -1.41
N SER A 9 -9.14 -6.08 -1.53
CA SER A 9 -9.90 -6.57 -2.69
C SER A 9 -11.25 -5.85 -2.80
N ASP A 10 -11.99 -5.73 -1.71
CA ASP A 10 -13.29 -5.06 -1.68
C ASP A 10 -13.14 -3.55 -1.92
N GLY A 11 -12.19 -2.91 -1.22
CA GLY A 11 -11.95 -1.48 -1.37
C GLY A 11 -11.51 -1.09 -2.79
N PHE A 12 -10.67 -1.89 -3.44
CA PHE A 12 -10.27 -1.63 -4.83
C PHE A 12 -11.35 -1.99 -5.83
N LYS A 13 -12.16 -3.01 -5.57
CA LYS A 13 -13.27 -3.40 -6.46
C LYS A 13 -14.20 -2.22 -6.70
N ASP A 14 -14.57 -1.51 -5.63
CA ASP A 14 -15.41 -0.29 -5.72
C ASP A 14 -14.77 0.83 -6.56
N LEU A 15 -13.44 0.85 -6.73
CA LEU A 15 -12.75 1.82 -7.58
C LEU A 15 -12.82 1.48 -9.07
N PHE A 16 -13.00 0.20 -9.38
CA PHE A 16 -13.03 -0.33 -10.75
C PHE A 16 -14.45 -0.62 -11.25
N GLU A 17 -15.42 -0.83 -10.37
CA GLU A 17 -16.82 -1.04 -10.77
C GLU A 17 -17.43 0.19 -11.46
N GLY A 18 -18.24 -0.05 -12.51
CA GLY A 18 -18.93 1.00 -13.25
C GLY A 18 -18.05 1.85 -14.17
N LYS A 19 -16.77 1.52 -14.34
CA LYS A 19 -15.88 2.19 -15.29
C LYS A 19 -15.76 1.39 -16.58
N ASP A 20 -15.97 2.04 -17.72
CA ASP A 20 -15.83 1.40 -19.02
C ASP A 20 -14.40 0.84 -19.19
N PRO A 21 -14.25 -0.45 -19.49
CA PRO A 21 -12.94 -1.02 -19.76
C PRO A 21 -12.30 -0.29 -20.94
N ALA A 22 -10.99 -0.06 -20.87
CA ALA A 22 -10.25 0.49 -22.00
C ALA A 22 -10.43 -0.40 -23.23
N ALA A 23 -10.55 0.21 -24.42
CA ALA A 23 -10.57 -0.57 -25.65
C ALA A 23 -9.26 -1.38 -25.81
N PRO A 24 -9.25 -2.49 -26.56
CA PRO A 24 -8.00 -3.21 -26.84
C PRO A 24 -6.94 -2.27 -27.44
N GLY A 25 -5.77 -2.18 -26.79
CA GLY A 25 -4.68 -1.27 -27.19
C GLY A 25 -4.76 0.14 -26.59
N GLU A 26 -5.82 0.46 -25.84
CA GLU A 26 -5.97 1.73 -25.12
C GLU A 26 -5.53 1.56 -23.66
N THR A 27 -4.79 2.54 -23.14
CA THR A 27 -4.49 2.64 -21.70
C THR A 27 -5.31 3.77 -21.13
N ARG A 28 -6.25 3.47 -20.23
CA ARG A 28 -7.06 4.48 -19.54
C ARG A 28 -6.62 4.63 -18.09
N PHE A 29 -6.28 5.85 -17.71
CA PHE A 29 -6.00 6.22 -16.32
C PHE A 29 -7.23 6.88 -15.70
N PRO A 30 -7.36 6.90 -14.36
CA PRO A 30 -8.43 7.62 -13.69
C PRO A 30 -8.45 9.09 -14.14
N PRO A 31 -9.61 9.69 -14.47
CA PRO A 31 -9.67 11.06 -14.99
C PRO A 31 -9.28 12.13 -13.95
N ASP A 32 -9.44 11.83 -12.66
CA ASP A 32 -8.99 12.66 -11.56
C ASP A 32 -7.89 11.91 -10.78
N PRO A 33 -6.60 12.23 -11.02
CA PRO A 33 -5.47 11.66 -10.31
C PRO A 33 -5.52 11.88 -8.79
N THR A 34 -6.04 13.04 -8.36
CA THR A 34 -6.06 13.42 -6.94
C THR A 34 -7.06 12.58 -6.18
N GLU A 35 -8.27 12.46 -6.69
CA GLU A 35 -9.30 11.61 -6.08
C GLU A 35 -8.94 10.13 -6.17
N ALA A 36 -8.29 9.70 -7.26
CA ALA A 36 -7.75 8.33 -7.35
C ALA A 36 -6.70 8.07 -6.27
N GLY A 37 -5.73 8.96 -6.09
CA GLY A 37 -4.69 8.85 -5.07
C GLY A 37 -5.27 8.77 -3.65
N LYS A 38 -6.23 9.65 -3.32
CA LYS A 38 -6.92 9.64 -2.02
C LYS A 38 -7.64 8.33 -1.76
N LYS A 39 -8.41 7.83 -2.72
CA LYS A 39 -9.18 6.58 -2.58
C LYS A 39 -8.27 5.37 -2.39
N TRP A 40 -7.21 5.26 -3.19
CA TRP A 40 -6.21 4.20 -3.04
C TRP A 40 -5.53 4.25 -1.67
N ALA A 41 -5.12 5.43 -1.23
CA ALA A 41 -4.48 5.60 0.07
C ALA A 41 -5.42 5.26 1.24
N ALA A 42 -6.71 5.62 1.14
CA ALA A 42 -7.71 5.29 2.15
C ALA A 42 -7.93 3.77 2.27
N VAL A 43 -8.07 3.08 1.13
CA VAL A 43 -8.19 1.61 1.09
C VAL A 43 -6.95 0.96 1.73
N TYR A 44 -5.75 1.40 1.34
CA TYR A 44 -4.52 0.84 1.87
C TYR A 44 -4.34 1.10 3.36
N ARG A 45 -4.67 2.31 3.85
CA ARG A 45 -4.65 2.60 5.28
C ARG A 45 -5.59 1.69 6.05
N SER A 46 -6.85 1.54 5.60
CA SER A 46 -7.84 0.71 6.29
C SER A 46 -7.37 -0.74 6.42
N TYR A 47 -6.71 -1.26 5.38
CA TYR A 47 -6.01 -2.54 5.43
C TYR A 47 -4.83 -2.52 6.43
N ALA A 48 -3.98 -1.51 6.38
CA ALA A 48 -2.78 -1.38 7.22
C ALA A 48 -3.09 -1.18 8.72
N GLU A 49 -4.29 -0.71 9.09
CA GLU A 49 -4.75 -0.67 10.49
C GLU A 49 -4.80 -2.06 11.14
N GLY A 50 -4.95 -3.11 10.34
CA GLY A 50 -4.85 -4.50 10.77
C GLY A 50 -3.42 -5.03 10.90
N ALA A 51 -2.38 -4.27 10.56
CA ALA A 51 -1.02 -4.79 10.62
C ALA A 51 -0.59 -5.11 12.06
N GLN A 52 0.14 -6.21 12.24
CA GLN A 52 0.75 -6.55 13.53
C GLN A 52 2.20 -6.97 13.34
N ALA A 53 3.04 -6.63 14.31
CA ALA A 53 4.39 -7.17 14.44
C ALA A 53 4.51 -7.82 15.82
N GLY A 54 4.17 -9.11 15.90
CA GLY A 54 3.96 -9.76 17.20
C GLY A 54 2.80 -9.10 17.95
N VAL A 55 3.08 -8.42 19.06
CA VAL A 55 2.06 -7.75 19.88
C VAL A 55 1.80 -6.29 19.50
N THR A 56 2.72 -5.66 18.77
CA THR A 56 2.62 -4.23 18.44
C THR A 56 1.72 -4.01 17.23
N ARG A 57 1.00 -2.89 17.24
CA ARG A 57 0.09 -2.46 16.17
C ARG A 57 0.36 -1.02 15.77
N PRO A 58 0.11 -0.62 14.51
CA PRO A 58 0.33 0.74 14.07
C PRO A 58 -0.40 1.78 14.91
N VAL A 59 0.28 2.89 15.17
CA VAL A 59 -0.31 4.06 15.84
C VAL A 59 -1.17 4.81 14.84
N ALA A 60 -2.46 4.97 15.14
CA ALA A 60 -3.45 5.53 14.21
C ALA A 60 -3.10 6.92 13.65
N ALA A 61 -2.53 7.80 14.48
CA ALA A 61 -2.10 9.13 14.04
C ALA A 61 -0.96 9.06 13.01
N ILE A 62 -0.04 8.12 13.17
CA ILE A 62 1.07 7.90 12.24
C ILE A 62 0.56 7.31 10.92
N LEU A 63 -0.35 6.33 10.98
CA LEU A 63 -1.01 5.82 9.76
C LEU A 63 -1.79 6.90 9.00
N SER A 64 -2.43 7.83 9.71
CA SER A 64 -3.16 8.94 9.07
C SER A 64 -2.22 9.90 8.35
N ALA A 65 -1.04 10.19 8.92
CA ALA A 65 -0.02 10.98 8.24
C ALA A 65 0.54 10.25 7.01
N ALA A 66 0.83 8.95 7.14
CA ALA A 66 1.30 8.10 6.05
C ALA A 66 0.27 8.01 4.90
N GLN A 67 -1.04 7.90 5.22
CA GLN A 67 -2.13 7.94 4.25
C GLN A 67 -2.07 9.21 3.40
N ASN A 68 -1.87 10.38 4.01
CA ASN A 68 -1.82 11.64 3.28
C ASN A 68 -0.64 11.69 2.31
N MET A 69 0.53 11.20 2.73
CA MET A 69 1.71 11.13 1.87
C MET A 69 1.54 10.14 0.72
N LEU A 70 0.94 8.97 0.99
CA LEU A 70 0.58 8.00 -0.04
C LEU A 70 -0.40 8.59 -1.05
N ALA A 71 -1.42 9.32 -0.59
CA ALA A 71 -2.41 9.95 -1.47
C ALA A 71 -1.76 10.95 -2.44
N ILE A 72 -0.86 11.80 -1.92
CA ILE A 72 -0.12 12.79 -2.74
C ILE A 72 0.79 12.09 -3.75
N ALA A 73 1.55 11.08 -3.32
CA ALA A 73 2.47 10.36 -4.18
C ALA A 73 1.76 9.58 -5.30
N LEU A 74 0.64 8.92 -4.97
CA LEU A 74 -0.18 8.22 -5.97
C LEU A 74 -0.83 9.20 -6.96
N ALA A 75 -1.31 10.35 -6.48
CA ALA A 75 -1.85 11.39 -7.37
C ALA A 75 -0.80 11.89 -8.35
N ALA A 76 0.44 12.12 -7.89
CA ALA A 76 1.55 12.48 -8.76
C ALA A 76 1.86 11.37 -9.78
N GLY A 77 1.89 10.11 -9.34
CA GLY A 77 2.10 8.95 -10.23
C GLY A 77 1.03 8.83 -11.33
N PHE A 78 -0.25 8.95 -10.97
CA PHE A 78 -1.34 8.94 -11.95
C PHE A 78 -1.27 10.13 -12.91
N SER A 79 -0.95 11.33 -12.42
CA SER A 79 -0.79 12.52 -13.25
C SER A 79 0.35 12.38 -14.27
N SER A 80 1.52 11.90 -13.83
CA SER A 80 2.65 11.64 -14.72
C SER A 80 2.34 10.55 -15.75
N ALA A 81 1.58 9.51 -15.37
CA ALA A 81 1.18 8.45 -16.28
C ALA A 81 0.24 8.94 -17.38
N GLN A 82 -0.69 9.86 -17.07
CA GLN A 82 -1.55 10.49 -18.07
C GLN A 82 -0.78 11.31 -19.11
N ALA A 83 0.33 11.93 -18.71
CA ALA A 83 1.14 12.78 -19.58
C ALA A 83 2.11 12.00 -20.49
N ALA A 84 2.22 10.68 -20.32
CA ALA A 84 3.17 9.84 -21.05
C ALA A 84 2.45 8.88 -22.03
N PRO A 85 3.08 8.54 -23.17
CA PRO A 85 2.57 7.49 -24.03
C PRO A 85 2.84 6.08 -23.43
N PRO A 86 1.97 5.08 -23.67
CA PRO A 86 2.33 3.67 -23.44
C PRO A 86 3.54 3.26 -24.30
N PRO A 87 4.46 2.40 -23.81
CA PRO A 87 4.43 1.68 -22.54
C PRO A 87 5.02 2.47 -21.35
N ALA A 88 5.65 3.62 -21.59
CA ALA A 88 6.32 4.40 -20.55
C ALA A 88 5.37 4.84 -19.43
N ALA A 89 4.11 5.14 -19.76
CA ALA A 89 3.08 5.46 -18.77
C ALA A 89 2.86 4.35 -17.73
N ILE A 90 2.79 3.09 -18.16
CA ILE A 90 2.55 1.94 -17.28
C ILE A 90 3.79 1.68 -16.41
N ALA A 91 4.98 1.67 -17.01
CA ALA A 91 6.23 1.47 -16.29
C ALA A 91 6.47 2.57 -15.24
N GLY A 92 6.25 3.83 -15.63
CA GLY A 92 6.38 4.99 -14.74
C GLY A 92 5.40 4.92 -13.57
N LEU A 93 4.13 4.60 -13.83
CA LEU A 93 3.13 4.46 -12.78
C LEU A 93 3.49 3.35 -11.78
N ALA A 94 3.87 2.18 -12.27
CA ALA A 94 4.22 1.06 -11.40
C ALA A 94 5.41 1.36 -10.49
N VAL A 95 6.45 2.04 -11.00
CA VAL A 95 7.58 2.52 -10.21
C VAL A 95 7.13 3.57 -9.19
N ALA A 96 6.30 4.52 -9.59
CA ALA A 96 5.79 5.55 -8.68
C ALA A 96 4.95 4.95 -7.54
N MET A 97 4.11 3.95 -7.85
CA MET A 97 3.30 3.24 -6.85
C MET A 97 4.18 2.46 -5.86
N ASP A 98 5.16 1.70 -6.35
CA ASP A 98 6.11 0.97 -5.51
C ASP A 98 6.81 1.91 -4.52
N LEU A 99 7.37 3.01 -5.00
CA LEU A 99 8.01 4.03 -4.15
C LEU A 99 7.02 4.68 -3.17
N ALA A 100 5.78 4.92 -3.59
CA ALA A 100 4.74 5.51 -2.73
C ALA A 100 4.37 4.56 -1.57
N PHE A 101 4.24 3.26 -1.82
CA PHE A 101 3.96 2.27 -0.77
C PHE A 101 5.18 2.06 0.14
N VAL A 102 6.40 2.05 -0.40
CA VAL A 102 7.63 2.05 0.41
C VAL A 102 7.67 3.27 1.33
N ALA A 103 7.40 4.46 0.79
CA ALA A 103 7.38 5.71 1.55
C ALA A 103 6.27 5.74 2.61
N PHE A 104 5.10 5.17 2.34
CA PHE A 104 4.04 5.02 3.34
C PHE A 104 4.54 4.36 4.63
N TRP A 105 5.44 3.37 4.51
CA TRP A 105 5.97 2.65 5.67
C TRP A 105 7.25 3.26 6.25
N LEU A 106 8.06 3.98 5.46
CA LEU A 106 9.41 4.42 5.83
C LEU A 106 9.62 5.94 5.94
N ALA A 107 8.68 6.78 5.48
CA ALA A 107 8.89 8.23 5.38
C ALA A 107 7.76 9.06 6.04
N PRO A 108 7.87 9.40 7.34
CA PRO A 108 8.78 8.81 8.32
C PRO A 108 8.35 7.37 8.66
N PRO A 109 9.22 6.56 9.29
CA PRO A 109 8.88 5.18 9.60
C PRO A 109 7.62 5.06 10.43
N VAL A 110 6.70 4.17 10.02
CA VAL A 110 5.47 3.92 10.77
C VAL A 110 5.82 3.34 12.12
N ALA A 111 5.34 4.00 13.17
CA ALA A 111 5.47 3.53 14.54
C ALA A 111 4.31 2.59 14.90
N LEU A 112 4.66 1.53 15.62
CA LEU A 112 3.75 0.58 16.22
C LEU A 112 3.89 0.64 17.76
N ALA A 113 2.87 0.22 18.49
CA ALA A 113 2.89 0.22 19.95
C ALA A 113 2.07 -0.94 20.53
N ALA A 114 2.42 -1.36 21.75
CA ALA A 114 1.58 -2.18 22.61
C ALA A 114 1.75 -1.77 24.10
N PRO A 115 0.67 -1.57 24.87
CA PRO A 115 -0.69 -1.32 24.37
C PRO A 115 -0.72 -0.07 23.47
N LEU A 116 -1.81 0.10 22.71
CA LEU A 116 -2.03 1.32 21.96
C LEU A 116 -2.36 2.50 22.89
N PRO A 117 -2.06 3.75 22.49
CA PRO A 117 -2.50 4.94 23.20
C PRO A 117 -4.03 4.93 23.47
N PRO A 118 -4.50 5.51 24.59
CA PRO A 118 -3.77 6.43 25.46
C PRO A 118 -2.93 5.76 26.58
N ALA A 119 -2.95 4.43 26.70
CA ALA A 119 -2.14 3.75 27.69
C ALA A 119 -0.63 3.88 27.36
N PRO A 120 0.26 4.07 28.35
CA PRO A 120 1.70 4.07 28.11
C PRO A 120 2.14 2.76 27.46
N PRO A 121 2.90 2.81 26.35
CA PRO A 121 3.35 1.60 25.69
C PRO A 121 4.39 0.87 26.55
N THR A 122 4.26 -0.45 26.64
CA THR A 122 5.27 -1.35 27.20
C THR A 122 6.21 -1.88 26.12
N MET A 123 5.80 -1.80 24.85
CA MET A 123 6.58 -2.11 23.65
C MET A 123 6.36 -1.01 22.60
N ALA A 124 7.45 -0.54 21.97
CA ALA A 124 7.40 0.25 20.75
C ALA A 124 7.89 -0.60 19.57
N GLY A 125 7.24 -0.46 18.41
CA GLY A 125 7.72 -0.99 17.15
C GLY A 125 8.02 0.15 16.19
N ILE A 126 9.00 -0.04 15.32
CA ILE A 126 9.24 0.87 14.19
C ILE A 126 9.45 0.03 12.94
N VAL A 127 8.83 0.44 11.84
CA VAL A 127 9.17 -0.16 10.55
C VAL A 127 10.63 0.14 10.23
N SER A 128 11.37 -0.90 9.91
CA SER A 128 12.81 -0.85 9.64
C SER A 128 13.16 -1.15 8.18
N LEU A 129 12.29 -1.87 7.48
CA LEU A 129 12.49 -2.25 6.09
C LEU A 129 11.15 -2.36 5.37
N ALA A 130 11.08 -1.78 4.16
CA ALA A 130 10.05 -2.01 3.17
C ALA A 130 10.78 -2.22 1.83
N PRO A 131 10.78 -3.43 1.23
CA PRO A 131 11.62 -3.71 0.05
C PRO A 131 11.17 -2.93 -1.19
N PRO A 132 12.01 -2.05 -1.76
CA PRO A 132 11.68 -1.36 -3.01
C PRO A 132 11.85 -2.29 -4.22
N GLY A 133 11.18 -1.98 -5.32
CA GLY A 133 11.31 -2.64 -6.62
C GLY A 133 10.53 -3.94 -6.77
N VAL A 134 10.02 -4.51 -5.68
CA VAL A 134 9.27 -5.79 -5.71
C VAL A 134 7.87 -5.60 -6.28
N LEU A 135 7.18 -4.51 -5.91
CA LEU A 135 5.85 -4.21 -6.44
C LEU A 135 5.92 -3.78 -7.90
N SER A 136 6.94 -3.02 -8.30
CA SER A 136 7.00 -2.42 -9.63
C SER A 136 6.95 -3.47 -10.75
N ILE A 137 7.75 -4.54 -10.68
CA ILE A 137 7.76 -5.62 -11.68
C ILE A 137 6.37 -6.26 -11.80
N SER A 138 5.75 -6.56 -10.65
CA SER A 138 4.46 -7.24 -10.60
C SER A 138 3.32 -6.34 -11.10
N LEU A 139 3.35 -5.05 -10.75
CA LEU A 139 2.40 -4.04 -11.21
C LEU A 139 2.54 -3.77 -12.71
N ILE A 140 3.77 -3.73 -13.26
CA ILE A 140 4.01 -3.62 -14.70
C ILE A 140 3.34 -4.79 -15.43
N ALA A 141 3.61 -6.01 -14.99
CA ALA A 141 3.02 -7.21 -15.60
C ALA A 141 1.49 -7.19 -15.52
N LEU A 142 0.94 -6.80 -14.37
CA LEU A 142 -0.50 -6.73 -14.15
C LEU A 142 -1.16 -5.67 -15.05
N PHE A 143 -0.60 -4.46 -15.12
CA PHE A 143 -1.16 -3.37 -15.93
C PHE A 143 -0.96 -3.58 -17.43
N ALA A 144 0.17 -4.17 -17.86
CA ALA A 144 0.42 -4.52 -19.25
C ALA A 144 -0.51 -5.63 -19.76
N ALA A 145 -0.90 -6.58 -18.88
CA ALA A 145 -1.82 -7.65 -19.23
C ALA A 145 -3.31 -7.24 -19.21
N GLY A 146 -3.66 -6.13 -18.55
CA GLY A 146 -5.03 -5.65 -18.40
C GLY A 146 -5.84 -5.56 -19.71
N PRO A 147 -5.31 -4.90 -20.77
CA PRO A 147 -6.02 -4.75 -22.05
C PRO A 147 -6.30 -6.07 -22.79
N SER A 148 -5.50 -7.12 -22.57
CA SER A 148 -5.61 -8.39 -23.28
C SER A 148 -6.41 -9.46 -22.52
N GLN A 149 -6.50 -9.36 -21.18
CA GLN A 149 -7.09 -10.40 -20.34
C GLN A 149 -8.59 -10.24 -20.05
N LYS A 150 -9.23 -9.13 -20.44
CA LYS A 150 -10.67 -8.85 -20.21
C LYS A 150 -11.11 -9.15 -18.77
N LYS A 151 -10.25 -8.88 -17.79
CA LYS A 151 -10.53 -9.12 -16.37
C LYS A 151 -11.72 -8.27 -15.92
N THR A 152 -12.58 -8.84 -15.09
CA THR A 152 -13.61 -8.07 -14.38
C THR A 152 -12.97 -7.12 -13.36
N ALA A 153 -13.70 -6.07 -12.96
CA ALA A 153 -13.27 -5.17 -11.89
C ALA A 153 -12.82 -5.93 -10.62
N ALA A 154 -13.60 -6.95 -10.22
CA ALA A 154 -13.29 -7.79 -9.07
C ALA A 154 -11.99 -8.60 -9.25
N GLN A 155 -11.73 -9.15 -10.45
CA GLN A 155 -10.50 -9.88 -10.74
C GLN A 155 -9.26 -8.96 -10.75
N GLN A 156 -9.42 -7.75 -11.28
CA GLN A 156 -8.36 -6.74 -11.27
C GLN A 156 -8.05 -6.28 -9.85
N ALA A 157 -9.09 -6.00 -9.06
CA ALA A 157 -8.97 -5.61 -7.65
C ALA A 157 -8.29 -6.70 -6.82
N ASP A 158 -8.71 -7.97 -6.96
CA ASP A 158 -8.11 -9.08 -6.23
C ASP A 158 -6.64 -9.34 -6.61
N ALA A 159 -6.29 -9.15 -7.88
CA ALA A 159 -4.90 -9.24 -8.33
C ALA A 159 -4.03 -8.15 -7.70
N ILE A 160 -4.49 -6.89 -7.70
CA ILE A 160 -3.79 -5.78 -7.03
C ILE A 160 -3.66 -6.05 -5.53
N ALA A 161 -4.77 -6.44 -4.89
CA ALA A 161 -4.82 -6.75 -3.47
C ALA A 161 -3.84 -7.86 -3.09
N THR A 162 -3.75 -8.92 -3.90
CA THR A 162 -2.81 -10.03 -3.67
C THR A 162 -1.36 -9.56 -3.75
N LEU A 163 -1.01 -8.71 -4.72
CA LEU A 163 0.34 -8.15 -4.81
C LEU A 163 0.69 -7.27 -3.62
N LEU A 164 -0.23 -6.38 -3.23
CA LEU A 164 -0.01 -5.48 -2.10
C LEU A 164 0.02 -6.23 -0.77
N ASP A 165 -0.85 -7.22 -0.55
CA ASP A 165 -0.86 -8.04 0.66
C ASP A 165 0.44 -8.83 0.79
N GLY A 166 0.84 -9.53 -0.28
CA GLY A 166 2.09 -10.30 -0.31
C GLY A 166 3.32 -9.44 -0.04
N TRP A 167 3.40 -8.25 -0.66
CA TRP A 167 4.49 -7.32 -0.40
C TRP A 167 4.44 -6.73 1.02
N THR A 168 3.28 -6.34 1.52
CA THR A 168 3.15 -5.73 2.87
C THR A 168 3.62 -6.68 3.95
N LYS A 169 3.38 -8.00 3.78
CA LYS A 169 3.87 -9.04 4.70
C LYS A 169 5.40 -9.23 4.69
N THR A 170 6.12 -8.57 3.79
CA THR A 170 7.59 -8.52 3.79
C THR A 170 8.17 -7.30 4.50
N VAL A 171 7.31 -6.34 4.89
CA VAL A 171 7.72 -5.17 5.66
C VAL A 171 8.14 -5.63 7.06
N MET A 172 9.32 -5.19 7.50
CA MET A 172 9.92 -5.64 8.76
C MET A 172 9.84 -4.56 9.83
N VAL A 173 9.48 -4.97 11.04
CA VAL A 173 9.40 -4.11 12.22
C VAL A 173 10.41 -4.55 13.26
N ILE A 174 11.11 -3.59 13.85
CA ILE A 174 11.93 -3.79 15.04
C ILE A 174 11.09 -3.40 16.25
N ASN A 175 10.88 -4.34 17.16
CA ASN A 175 10.16 -4.13 18.41
C ASN A 175 11.15 -3.95 19.56
N THR A 176 10.96 -2.93 20.38
CA THR A 176 11.81 -2.60 21.53
C THR A 176 10.97 -2.57 22.82
N PRO A 177 11.30 -3.40 23.82
CA PRO A 177 10.70 -3.33 25.14
C PRO A 177 11.00 -2.00 25.85
N ILE A 178 9.95 -1.36 26.34
CA ILE A 178 10.02 -0.11 27.12
C ILE A 178 9.93 -0.42 28.62
N THR A 179 9.08 -1.37 29.00
CA THR A 179 8.82 -1.69 30.42
C THR A 179 8.68 -3.21 30.65
N PRO A 180 9.66 -3.86 31.34
CA PRO A 180 10.97 -3.31 31.68
C PRO A 180 11.78 -2.96 30.41
N PRO A 181 12.69 -1.98 30.46
CA PRO A 181 13.55 -1.65 29.32
C PRO A 181 14.39 -2.85 28.89
N GLY A 182 14.49 -3.07 27.58
CA GLY A 182 15.28 -4.16 27.00
C GLY A 182 15.87 -3.79 25.64
N PRO A 183 16.80 -4.61 25.13
CA PRO A 183 17.35 -4.40 23.79
C PRO A 183 16.26 -4.58 22.72
N PRO A 184 16.44 -3.98 21.53
CA PRO A 184 15.57 -4.27 20.39
C PRO A 184 15.55 -5.77 20.07
N LEU A 185 14.36 -6.28 19.80
CA LEU A 185 14.15 -7.65 19.33
C LEU A 185 14.55 -7.76 17.85
N PRO A 186 14.88 -8.98 17.38
CA PRO A 186 15.10 -9.21 15.96
C PRO A 186 13.92 -8.68 15.11
N PRO A 187 14.18 -8.17 13.90
CA PRO A 187 13.12 -7.73 13.01
C PRO A 187 12.11 -8.85 12.73
N VAL A 188 10.82 -8.53 12.79
CA VAL A 188 9.73 -9.45 12.45
C VAL A 188 8.88 -8.88 11.33
N PRO A 189 8.36 -9.72 10.41
CA PRO A 189 7.48 -9.26 9.36
C PRO A 189 6.13 -8.80 9.91
N LEU A 190 5.42 -7.97 9.14
CA LEU A 190 4.01 -7.68 9.39
C LEU A 190 3.13 -8.89 9.11
N SER A 191 2.13 -9.09 9.98
CA SER A 191 1.09 -10.12 9.85
C SER A 191 -0.31 -9.55 9.94
#